data_AF-A0A2A4FDZ9-F1
#
_entry.id   AF-A0A2A4FDZ9-F1
#
_cell.length_a   1.000
_cell.length_b   1.000
_cell.length_c   1.000
_cell.angle_alpha   90.00
_cell.angle_beta   90.00
_cell.angle_gamma   90.00
#
_symmetry.space_group_name_H-M   'P 1'
#
loop_
_entity.id
_entity.type
_entity.pdbx_description
1 polymer ?
#
loop_
_entity_poly.entity_id
_entity_poly.type
_entity_poly.pdbx_seq_one_letter_code
_entity_poly.pdbx_strand_id
1 'polypeptide(L)'
;MSARKQCLALILTRLPGNDAATQRARLLAAMRELGSITTFEAMRFLDVFDPRPRIHELRHSHGYKISTTMRAEQTESGVVHRVGVYILSSLGDVTC
;
A
#
# COMPACT_ATOMS: atom_id res chain seq x y z
N MET A 1 -9.87 14.15 -10.75
CA MET A 1 -9.17 13.18 -9.87
C MET A 1 -7.66 13.36 -10.04
N SER A 2 -6.87 13.28 -8.97
CA SER A 2 -5.40 13.33 -9.11
C SER A 2 -4.88 12.07 -9.81
N ALA A 3 -3.76 12.17 -10.53
CA ALA A 3 -3.13 11.04 -11.23
C ALA A 3 -2.90 9.84 -10.30
N ARG A 4 -2.50 10.10 -9.05
CA ARG A 4 -2.32 9.08 -8.01
C ARG A 4 -3.59 8.27 -7.73
N LYS A 5 -4.76 8.93 -7.62
CA LYS A 5 -6.04 8.25 -7.39
C LYS A 5 -6.45 7.38 -8.59
N GLN A 6 -6.15 7.82 -9.81
CA GLN A 6 -6.41 7.04 -11.02
C GLN A 6 -5.56 5.75 -11.05
N CYS A 7 -4.27 5.83 -10.70
CA CYS A 7 -3.43 4.64 -10.59
C CYS A 7 -3.97 3.64 -9.54
N LEU A 8 -4.39 4.11 -8.37
CA LEU A 8 -4.98 3.24 -7.35
C LEU A 8 -6.26 2.54 -7.85
N ALA A 9 -7.13 3.28 -8.55
CA ALA A 9 -8.33 2.70 -9.15
C ALA A 9 -7.99 1.64 -10.20
N LEU A 10 -6.96 1.86 -11.04
CA LEU A 10 -6.50 0.85 -12.02
C LEU A 10 -5.92 -0.40 -11.35
N ILE A 11 -5.21 -0.25 -10.23
CA ILE A 11 -4.72 -1.39 -9.45
C ILE A 11 -5.88 -2.19 -8.87
N LEU A 12 -6.92 -1.52 -8.37
CA LEU A 12 -8.11 -2.17 -7.84
C LEU A 12 -8.84 -2.97 -8.93
N THR A 13 -9.05 -2.39 -10.11
CA THR A 13 -9.77 -3.05 -11.21
C THR A 13 -9.02 -4.24 -11.79
N ARG A 14 -7.68 -4.17 -11.89
CA ARG A 14 -6.88 -5.26 -12.47
C ARG A 14 -6.69 -6.47 -11.53
N LEU A 15 -6.86 -6.27 -10.23
CA LEU A 15 -6.71 -7.31 -9.20
C LEU A 15 -8.07 -7.52 -8.52
N PRO A 16 -9.03 -8.21 -9.18
CA PRO A 16 -10.36 -8.45 -8.63
C PRO A 16 -10.32 -9.47 -7.48
N GLY A 17 -11.35 -9.44 -6.62
CA GLY A 17 -11.45 -10.30 -5.44
C GLY A 17 -11.24 -9.55 -4.13
N ASN A 18 -11.41 -10.22 -2.99
CA ASN A 18 -11.20 -9.59 -1.67
C ASN A 18 -10.52 -10.54 -0.67
N ASP A 19 -9.90 -11.61 -1.15
CA ASP A 19 -9.13 -12.49 -0.30
C ASP A 19 -7.83 -11.81 0.15
N ALA A 20 -7.20 -12.41 1.16
CA ALA A 20 -5.94 -11.93 1.74
C ALA A 20 -4.80 -11.81 0.71
N ALA A 21 -4.72 -12.72 -0.27
CA ALA A 21 -3.65 -12.71 -1.27
C ALA A 21 -3.84 -11.56 -2.26
N THR A 22 -5.07 -11.31 -2.70
CA THR A 22 -5.44 -10.18 -3.54
C THR A 22 -5.14 -8.85 -2.86
N GLN A 23 -5.48 -8.72 -1.57
CA GLN A 23 -5.15 -7.51 -0.80
C GLN A 23 -3.63 -7.28 -0.69
N ARG A 24 -2.83 -8.33 -0.43
CA ARG A 24 -1.36 -8.24 -0.44
C ARG A 24 -0.82 -7.83 -1.82
N ALA A 25 -1.37 -8.40 -2.90
CA ALA A 25 -0.98 -8.08 -4.26
C ALA A 25 -1.25 -6.60 -4.61
N ARG A 26 -2.40 -6.05 -4.19
CA ARG A 26 -2.73 -4.62 -4.37
C ARG A 26 -1.77 -3.71 -3.63
N LEU A 27 -1.39 -4.05 -2.39
CA LEU A 27 -0.40 -3.29 -1.62
C LEU A 27 0.97 -3.27 -2.31
N LEU A 28 1.45 -4.44 -2.77
CA LEU A 28 2.72 -4.55 -3.50
C LEU A 28 2.70 -3.76 -4.80
N ALA A 29 1.62 -3.90 -5.59
CA ALA A 29 1.39 -3.12 -6.80
C ALA A 29 1.50 -1.62 -6.55
N ALA A 30 0.77 -1.13 -5.54
CA ALA A 30 0.78 0.28 -5.20
C ALA A 30 2.16 0.77 -4.75
N MET A 31 2.88 0.00 -3.92
CA MET A 31 4.24 0.36 -3.52
C MET A 31 5.22 0.38 -4.70
N ARG A 32 5.09 -0.52 -5.68
CA ARG A 32 5.95 -0.59 -6.86
C ARG A 32 5.66 0.55 -7.85
N GLU A 33 4.39 0.80 -8.15
CA GLU A 33 4.00 1.78 -9.18
C GLU A 33 4.01 3.22 -8.67
N LEU A 34 3.72 3.42 -7.39
CA LEU A 34 3.61 4.75 -6.79
C LEU A 34 4.76 5.08 -5.83
N GLY A 35 5.73 4.16 -5.68
CA GLY A 35 6.86 4.24 -4.75
C GLY A 35 6.49 4.08 -3.27
N SER A 36 5.26 4.43 -2.90
CA SER A 36 4.77 4.33 -1.53
C SER A 36 3.24 4.26 -1.49
N ILE A 37 2.69 3.75 -0.39
CA ILE A 37 1.25 3.75 -0.13
C ILE A 37 0.98 4.09 1.33
N THR A 38 0.02 4.97 1.62
CA THR A 38 -0.39 5.23 3.00
C THR A 38 -1.43 4.21 3.47
N THR A 39 -1.52 3.99 4.78
CA THR A 39 -2.59 3.18 5.37
C THR A 39 -3.98 3.69 4.95
N PHE A 40 -4.15 5.01 4.89
CA PHE A 40 -5.41 5.63 4.49
C PHE A 40 -5.75 5.32 3.04
N GLU A 41 -4.79 5.46 2.13
CA GLU A 41 -5.00 5.17 0.72
C GLU A 41 -5.29 3.69 0.45
N ALA A 42 -4.59 2.79 1.15
CA ALA A 42 -4.82 1.36 1.04
C ALA A 42 -6.25 0.98 1.47
N MET A 43 -6.72 1.53 2.60
CA MET A 43 -8.08 1.28 3.08
C MET A 43 -9.14 1.89 2.15
N ARG A 44 -8.93 3.14 1.71
CA ARG A 44 -9.96 3.90 1.00
C ARG A 44 -10.05 3.57 -0.50
N PHE A 45 -8.93 3.26 -1.15
CA PHE A 45 -8.86 3.13 -2.61
C PHE A 45 -8.48 1.73 -3.10
N LEU A 46 -7.81 0.91 -2.30
CA LEU A 46 -7.43 -0.46 -2.69
C LEU A 46 -8.34 -1.53 -2.06
N ASP A 47 -9.34 -1.12 -1.30
CA ASP A 47 -10.27 -2.02 -0.60
C ASP A 47 -9.52 -3.02 0.31
N VAL A 48 -8.46 -2.55 0.96
CA VAL A 48 -7.69 -3.33 1.94
C VAL A 48 -8.15 -2.92 3.32
N PHE A 49 -9.10 -3.66 3.88
CA PHE A 49 -9.77 -3.28 5.13
C PHE A 49 -8.79 -3.07 6.30
N ASP A 50 -7.85 -4.00 6.50
CA ASP A 50 -6.75 -3.82 7.46
C ASP A 50 -5.39 -4.04 6.79
N PRO A 51 -4.68 -2.96 6.43
CA PRO A 51 -3.37 -3.06 5.78
C PRO A 51 -2.27 -3.61 6.70
N ARG A 52 -2.38 -3.46 8.03
CA ARG A 52 -1.25 -3.78 8.94
C ARG A 52 -0.92 -5.27 8.97
N PRO A 53 -1.88 -6.21 9.12
CA PRO A 53 -1.61 -7.64 8.99
C PRO A 53 -1.06 -8.01 7.62
N ARG A 54 -1.57 -7.39 6.55
CA ARG A 54 -1.09 -7.68 5.19
C ARG A 54 0.36 -7.26 4.99
N ILE A 55 0.76 -6.10 5.51
CA ILE A 55 2.16 -5.65 5.51
C ILE A 55 3.03 -6.57 6.38
N HIS A 56 2.54 -7.04 7.53
CA HIS A 56 3.24 -8.01 8.37
C HIS A 56 3.48 -9.33 7.62
N GLU A 57 2.46 -9.90 6.98
CA GLU A 57 2.59 -11.09 6.15
C GLU A 57 3.57 -10.88 4.99
N LEU A 58 3.51 -9.73 4.32
CA LEU A 58 4.44 -9.40 3.24
C LEU A 58 5.90 -9.39 3.72
N ARG A 59 6.16 -8.89 4.94
CA ARG A 59 7.50 -8.88 5.54
C ARG A 59 7.97 -10.26 5.96
N HIS A 60 7.16 -10.97 6.75
CA HIS A 60 7.60 -12.16 7.47
C HIS A 60 7.34 -13.46 6.71
N SER A 61 6.23 -13.54 5.98
CA SER A 61 5.86 -14.77 5.24
C SER A 61 6.31 -14.73 3.79
N HIS A 62 6.41 -13.54 3.19
CA HIS A 62 6.82 -13.38 1.79
C HIS A 62 8.20 -12.72 1.60
N GLY A 63 8.87 -12.31 2.68
CA GLY A 63 10.25 -11.82 2.65
C GLY A 63 10.46 -10.43 2.03
N TYR A 64 9.41 -9.64 1.84
CA TYR A 64 9.54 -8.29 1.28
C TYR A 64 10.14 -7.32 2.30
N LYS A 65 11.12 -6.53 1.86
CA LYS A 65 11.68 -5.43 2.65
C LYS A 65 10.80 -4.19 2.50
N ILE A 66 9.93 -3.96 3.48
CA ILE A 66 9.01 -2.81 3.48
C ILE A 66 9.32 -1.94 4.69
N SER A 67 9.70 -0.68 4.45
CA SER A 67 9.88 0.33 5.49
C SER A 67 8.53 1.01 5.80
N THR A 68 8.29 1.32 7.07
CA THR A 68 7.16 2.16 7.49
C THR A 68 7.67 3.45 8.09
N THR A 69 7.22 4.58 7.56
CA THR A 69 7.43 5.91 8.16
C THR A 69 6.07 6.49 8.57
N MET A 70 6.02 7.26 9.65
CA MET A 70 4.80 7.95 10.06
C MET A 70 4.74 9.33 9.40
N ARG A 71 3.61 9.67 8.77
CA ARG A 71 3.36 11.01 8.21
C ARG A 71 2.10 11.59 8.85
N ALA A 72 2.15 12.87 9.17
CA ALA A 72 0.95 13.63 9.53
C ALA A 72 0.17 13.94 8.24
N GLU A 73 -1.04 13.44 8.12
CA GLU A 73 -1.93 13.67 6.99
C GLU A 73 -3.27 14.18 7.50
N GLN A 74 -3.80 15.22 6.85
CA GLN A 74 -5.11 15.75 7.18
C GLN A 74 -6.17 14.82 6.56
N THR A 75 -7.06 14.29 7.39
CA THR A 75 -8.16 13.45 6.91
C THR A 75 -9.32 14.31 6.42
N GLU A 76 -10.32 13.68 5.79
CA GLU A 76 -11.53 14.35 5.28
C GLU A 76 -12.27 15.15 6.37
N SER A 77 -12.10 14.80 7.64
CA SER A 77 -12.68 15.52 8.80
C SER A 77 -11.92 16.80 9.18
N GLY A 78 -10.85 17.17 8.47
CA GLY A 78 -10.02 18.34 8.76
C GLY A 78 -9.02 18.15 9.90
N VAL A 79 -9.04 17.00 10.57
CA VAL A 79 -8.14 16.65 11.69
C VAL A 79 -6.85 16.02 11.16
N VAL A 80 -5.73 16.33 11.79
CA VAL A 80 -4.43 15.73 11.45
C VAL A 80 -4.29 14.37 12.12
N HIS A 81 -4.13 13.32 11.33
CA HIS A 81 -3.84 11.98 11.81
C HIS A 81 -2.43 11.57 11.44
N ARG A 82 -1.78 10.78 12.30
CA ARG A 82 -0.53 10.12 11.97
C ARG A 82 -0.83 8.81 11.25
N VAL A 83 -0.59 8.79 9.94
CA VAL A 83 -0.77 7.62 9.09
C VAL A 83 0.57 6.95 8.82
N GLY A 84 0.54 5.61 8.66
CA GLY A 84 1.70 4.86 8.20
C GLY A 84 1.87 5.02 6.70
N VAL A 85 3.11 5.25 6.26
CA VAL A 85 3.53 5.26 4.86
C VAL A 85 4.40 4.05 4.65
N TYR A 86 3.95 3.13 3.81
CA TYR A 86 4.67 1.91 3.46
C TYR A 86 5.44 2.14 2.17
N ILE A 87 6.73 1.83 2.20
CA ILE A 87 7.64 2.00 1.08
C ILE A 87 8.30 0.64 0.86
N LEU A 88 8.19 0.11 -0.35
CA LEU A 88 8.96 -1.07 -0.72
C LEU A 88 10.40 -0.63 -0.88
N SER A 89 11.29 -1.09 -0.02
CA SER A 89 12.71 -0.94 -0.24
C SER A 89 13.01 -1.79 -1.47
N SER A 90 13.33 -1.16 -2.60
CA SER A 90 13.88 -1.90 -3.73
C SER A 90 15.07 -2.67 -3.18
N LEU A 91 15.02 -4.00 -3.23
CA LEU A 91 16.27 -4.73 -3.34
C LEU A 91 16.97 -4.06 -4.53
N GLY A 92 18.16 -3.51 -4.30
CA GLY A 92 19.05 -3.20 -5.41
C GLY A 92 19.08 -4.44 -6.29
N ASP A 93 18.98 -4.23 -7.60
CA ASP A 93 18.99 -5.24 -8.65
C ASP A 93 19.64 -6.54 -8.17
N VAL A 94 18.81 -7.57 -7.93
CA VAL A 94 19.35 -8.93 -7.85
C VAL A 94 19.68 -9.28 -9.29
N THR A 95 20.86 -8.85 -9.71
CA THR A 95 21.57 -9.41 -10.85
C THR A 95 22.53 -10.45 -10.28
N CYS A 96 22.14 -11.72 -10.36
CA CYS A 96 23.06 -12.85 -10.49
C CYS A 96 22.29 -14.05 -11.04
#